data_AF-A0A0M2PY56-F1
#
_entry.id   AF-A0A0M2PY56-F1
#
_cell.length_a   1.000
_cell.length_b   1.000
_cell.length_c   1.000
_cell.angle_alpha   90.00
_cell.angle_beta   90.00
_cell.angle_gamma   90.00
#
_symmetry.space_group_name_H-M   'P 1'
#
loop_
_entity.id
_entity.type
_entity.pdbx_description
1 polymer ?
#
loop_
_entity_poly.entity_id
_entity_poly.type
_entity_poly.pdbx_seq_one_letter_code
_entity_poly.pdbx_strand_id
1 'polypeptide(L)'
;MNLSFSELPEDLQDYISSRFLQYGMDPELAYNHFIPLDVKMQGPDMIDAFLRHKHISHIYPVSTFPNLESSFSNIFLEDPQENMSRGNLIASDQDILDAQIDNYADAFDYDFNDDGNLDFGF
;
A
#
# COMPACT_ATOMS: atom_id res chain seq x y z
N MET A 1 -16.26 -2.00 -10.62
CA MET A 1 -17.03 -0.91 -9.97
C MET A 1 -16.01 -0.16 -9.12
N ASN A 2 -15.89 1.17 -9.18
CA ASN A 2 -14.92 1.88 -8.34
C ASN A 2 -15.55 2.13 -6.97
N LEU A 3 -15.18 1.33 -5.97
CA LEU A 3 -15.74 1.43 -4.61
C LEU A 3 -15.13 2.64 -3.89
N SER A 4 -15.97 3.45 -3.26
CA SER A 4 -15.54 4.45 -2.28
C SER A 4 -15.20 3.77 -0.94
N PHE A 5 -14.42 4.47 -0.10
CA PHE A 5 -14.04 3.96 1.21
C PHE A 5 -15.26 3.60 2.09
N SER A 6 -16.29 4.45 2.08
CA SER A 6 -17.52 4.23 2.87
C SER A 6 -18.39 3.06 2.39
N GLU A 7 -18.14 2.53 1.19
CA GLU A 7 -18.85 1.37 0.62
C GLU A 7 -18.14 0.04 0.94
N LEU A 8 -16.95 0.08 1.55
CA LEU A 8 -16.22 -1.12 1.93
C LEU A 8 -16.91 -1.81 3.14
N PRO A 9 -16.72 -3.14 3.30
CA PRO A 9 -17.02 -3.83 4.54
C PRO A 9 -16.41 -3.12 5.76
N GLU A 10 -17.12 -3.09 6.89
CA GLU A 10 -16.72 -2.37 8.11
C GLU A 10 -15.36 -2.82 8.64
N ASP A 11 -15.10 -4.12 8.60
CA ASP A 11 -13.82 -4.72 8.99
C ASP A 11 -12.64 -4.27 8.11
N LEU A 12 -12.88 -4.11 6.80
CA LEU A 12 -11.88 -3.58 5.89
C LEU A 12 -11.66 -2.06 6.10
N GLN A 13 -12.72 -1.29 6.37
CA GLN A 13 -12.59 0.12 6.75
C GLN A 13 -11.75 0.26 8.03
N ASP A 14 -12.01 -0.58 9.04
CA ASP A 14 -11.26 -0.61 10.29
C ASP A 14 -9.80 -1.01 10.08
N TYR A 15 -9.55 -2.01 9.24
CA TYR A 15 -8.19 -2.44 8.90
C TYR A 15 -7.39 -1.31 8.26
N ILE A 16 -7.93 -0.68 7.20
CA ILE A 16 -7.31 0.48 6.53
C ILE A 16 -7.11 1.61 7.53
N SER A 17 -8.12 1.91 8.35
CA SER A 17 -8.04 2.98 9.35
C SER A 17 -6.91 2.75 10.35
N SER A 18 -6.82 1.54 10.92
CA SER A 18 -5.77 1.19 11.88
C SER A 18 -4.37 1.37 11.29
N ARG A 19 -4.22 1.04 10.00
CA ARG A 19 -2.94 1.05 9.29
C ARG A 19 -2.45 2.45 8.94
N PHE A 20 -3.35 3.37 8.58
CA PHE A 20 -2.97 4.73 8.16
C PHE A 20 -3.04 5.75 9.31
N LEU A 21 -3.96 5.58 10.27
CA LEU A 21 -4.07 6.47 11.44
C LEU A 21 -2.83 6.43 12.35
N GLN A 22 -2.13 5.30 12.42
CA GLN A 22 -0.87 5.21 13.19
C GLN A 22 0.20 6.19 12.68
N TYR A 23 0.12 6.61 11.42
CA TYR A 23 0.99 7.61 10.79
C TYR A 23 0.31 8.97 10.66
N GLY A 24 -0.80 9.20 11.35
CA GLY A 24 -1.54 10.47 11.32
C GLY A 24 -2.21 10.79 9.98
N MET A 25 -2.47 9.78 9.14
CA MET A 25 -3.14 9.96 7.85
C MET A 25 -4.65 9.70 7.95
N ASP A 26 -5.42 10.48 7.19
CA ASP A 26 -6.84 10.23 7.01
C ASP A 26 -7.05 8.94 6.18
N PRO A 27 -7.83 7.95 6.68
CA PRO A 27 -8.01 6.66 6.02
C PRO A 27 -8.66 6.75 4.64
N GLU A 28 -9.63 7.64 4.47
CA GLU A 28 -10.34 7.80 3.20
C GLU A 28 -9.43 8.43 2.14
N LEU A 29 -8.66 9.46 2.51
CA LEU A 29 -7.64 10.04 1.63
C LEU A 29 -6.55 9.02 1.29
N ALA A 30 -6.09 8.23 2.26
CA ALA A 30 -5.09 7.19 2.06
C ALA A 30 -5.58 6.10 1.10
N TYR A 31 -6.79 5.59 1.32
CA TYR A 31 -7.47 4.67 0.41
C TYR A 31 -7.51 5.22 -1.02
N ASN A 32 -7.93 6.48 -1.17
CA ASN A 32 -8.06 7.11 -2.48
C ASN A 32 -6.71 7.30 -3.18
N HIS A 33 -5.66 7.61 -2.42
CA HIS A 33 -4.34 7.95 -2.96
C HIS A 33 -3.45 6.74 -3.24
N PHE A 34 -3.34 5.80 -2.31
CA PHE A 34 -2.31 4.75 -2.37
C PHE A 34 -2.78 3.46 -3.04
N ILE A 35 -4.06 3.14 -2.96
CA ILE A 35 -4.56 1.87 -3.50
C ILE A 35 -4.86 2.04 -5.00
N PRO A 36 -4.23 1.25 -5.89
CA PRO A 36 -4.44 1.36 -7.33
C PRO A 36 -5.90 1.19 -7.73
N LEU A 37 -6.31 1.88 -8.80
CA LEU A 37 -7.67 1.77 -9.31
C LEU A 37 -8.00 0.33 -9.75
N ASP A 38 -7.03 -0.36 -10.36
CA ASP A 38 -7.18 -1.73 -10.83
C ASP A 38 -7.45 -2.72 -9.68
N VAL A 39 -6.83 -2.51 -8.51
CA VAL A 39 -7.12 -3.25 -7.26
C VAL A 39 -8.55 -2.95 -6.80
N LYS A 40 -8.93 -1.66 -6.74
CA LYS A 40 -10.28 -1.24 -6.29
C LYS A 40 -11.40 -1.79 -7.17
N MET A 41 -11.16 -1.88 -8.48
CA MET A 41 -12.17 -2.33 -9.45
C MET A 41 -12.57 -3.79 -9.30
N GLN A 42 -11.75 -4.59 -8.64
CA GLN A 42 -11.96 -6.02 -8.40
C GLN A 42 -12.76 -6.31 -7.13
N GLY A 43 -12.85 -5.35 -6.21
CA GLY A 43 -13.73 -5.43 -5.05
C GLY A 43 -12.99 -5.50 -3.70
N PRO A 44 -13.74 -5.62 -2.60
CA PRO A 44 -13.19 -5.53 -1.25
C PRO A 44 -12.14 -6.59 -0.93
N ASP A 45 -12.36 -7.84 -1.35
CA ASP A 45 -11.45 -8.95 -1.04
C ASP A 45 -10.07 -8.74 -1.68
N MET A 46 -10.04 -8.19 -2.91
CA MET A 46 -8.80 -7.84 -3.60
C MET A 46 -8.07 -6.68 -2.88
N ILE A 47 -8.82 -5.67 -2.41
CA ILE A 47 -8.25 -4.55 -1.64
C ILE A 47 -7.61 -5.06 -0.34
N ASP A 48 -8.30 -5.94 0.39
CA ASP A 48 -7.78 -6.53 1.63
C ASP A 48 -6.51 -7.34 1.36
N ALA A 49 -6.56 -8.23 0.36
CA ALA A 49 -5.44 -9.10 0.02
C ALA A 49 -4.21 -8.30 -0.44
N PHE A 50 -4.38 -7.33 -1.35
CA PHE A 50 -3.31 -6.43 -1.79
C PHE A 50 -2.67 -5.70 -0.60
N LEU A 51 -3.49 -5.08 0.25
CA LEU A 51 -2.96 -4.34 1.40
C LEU A 51 -2.19 -5.26 2.36
N ARG A 52 -2.69 -6.46 2.65
CA ARG A 52 -1.99 -7.37 3.58
C ARG A 52 -0.58 -7.74 3.14
N HIS A 53 -0.30 -7.68 1.85
CA HIS A 53 1.00 -8.00 1.28
C HIS A 53 1.89 -6.78 1.09
N LYS A 54 1.39 -5.55 1.20
CA LYS A 54 2.22 -4.34 1.09
C LYS A 54 2.56 -3.75 2.45
N HIS A 55 3.72 -3.12 2.56
CA HIS A 55 4.08 -2.21 3.65
C HIS A 55 3.74 -0.75 3.31
N ILE A 56 3.65 0.09 4.34
CA ILE A 56 3.72 1.55 4.19
C ILE A 56 5.18 1.95 4.36
N SER A 57 5.74 2.57 3.33
CA SER A 57 7.14 2.98 3.31
C SER A 57 7.27 4.49 3.21
N HIS A 58 8.31 5.03 3.83
CA HIS A 58 8.64 6.44 3.76
C HIS A 58 9.85 6.67 2.85
N ILE A 59 9.75 7.63 1.93
CA ILE A 59 10.88 8.07 1.08
C ILE A 59 11.98 8.64 1.95
N TYR A 60 11.62 9.56 2.83
CA TYR A 60 12.47 10.10 3.89
C TYR A 60 12.11 9.42 5.22
N PRO A 61 13.07 8.71 5.85
CA PRO A 61 12.80 7.88 7.03
C PRO A 61 12.37 8.73 8.24
N VAL A 62 11.32 8.29 8.93
CA VAL A 62 10.72 8.99 10.08
C VAL A 62 11.73 9.24 11.22
N SER A 63 12.72 8.35 11.40
CA SER A 63 13.79 8.52 12.40
C SER A 63 14.61 9.80 12.20
N THR A 64 14.68 10.29 10.97
CA THR A 64 15.50 11.45 10.57
C THR A 64 14.62 12.64 10.15
N PHE A 65 13.44 12.36 9.60
CA PHE A 65 12.50 13.36 9.08
C PHE A 65 11.08 13.17 9.68
N PRO A 66 10.92 13.27 11.01
CA PRO A 66 9.64 12.97 11.67
C PRO A 66 8.52 13.92 11.23
N ASN A 67 8.86 15.14 10.79
CA ASN A 67 7.90 16.10 10.27
C ASN A 67 7.28 15.70 8.92
N LEU A 68 7.79 14.64 8.27
CA LEU A 68 7.27 14.09 7.02
C LEU A 68 6.50 12.78 7.22
N GLU A 69 6.30 12.31 8.46
CA GLU A 69 5.68 11.01 8.76
C GLU A 69 4.28 10.85 8.17
N SER A 70 3.46 11.90 8.23
CA SER A 70 2.08 11.89 7.72
C SER A 70 1.96 12.48 6.30
N SER A 71 3.08 12.79 5.66
CA SER A 71 3.08 13.43 4.35
C SER A 71 2.81 12.41 3.25
N PHE A 72 1.71 12.58 2.51
CA PHE A 72 1.35 11.70 1.40
C PHE A 72 2.44 11.63 0.32
N SER A 73 3.12 12.75 0.06
CA SER A 73 4.25 12.80 -0.87
C SER A 73 5.53 12.14 -0.36
N ASN A 74 5.56 11.75 0.91
CA ASN A 74 6.67 11.03 1.51
C ASN A 74 6.40 9.53 1.61
N ILE A 75 5.25 9.05 1.14
CA ILE A 75 4.80 7.67 1.38
C ILE A 75 4.53 6.97 0.05
N PHE A 76 4.84 5.68 0.03
CA PHE A 76 4.43 4.77 -1.03
C PHE A 76 4.19 3.37 -0.45
N LEU A 77 3.49 2.53 -1.20
CA LEU A 77 3.32 1.12 -0.88
C LEU A 77 4.36 0.33 -1.65
N GLU A 78 4.97 -0.65 -1.01
CA GLU A 78 5.90 -1.60 -1.62
C GLU A 78 5.88 -2.89 -0.81
N ASP A 79 6.63 -3.87 -1.26
CA ASP A 79 6.74 -5.14 -0.58
C ASP A 79 7.52 -5.09 0.74
N PRO A 80 7.15 -5.95 1.70
CA PRO A 80 7.80 -6.05 3.00
C PRO A 80 9.30 -6.27 2.88
N GLN A 81 9.75 -7.10 1.92
CA GLN A 81 11.15 -7.45 1.76
C GLN A 81 11.99 -6.23 1.37
N GLU A 82 11.51 -5.43 0.43
CA GLU A 82 12.13 -4.25 -0.16
C GLU A 82 12.25 -3.16 0.91
N ASN A 83 11.16 -2.93 1.65
CA ASN A 83 11.14 -2.01 2.78
C ASN A 83 12.14 -2.43 3.86
N MET A 84 12.07 -3.69 4.31
CA MET A 84 12.94 -4.20 5.37
C MET A 84 14.43 -4.20 4.95
N SER A 85 14.71 -4.49 3.68
CA SER A 85 16.06 -4.45 3.11
C SER A 85 16.62 -3.03 3.07
N ARG A 86 15.80 -2.04 2.67
CA ARG A 86 16.19 -0.63 2.64
C ARG A 86 16.37 -0.04 4.05
N GLY A 87 15.56 -0.46 5.02
CA GLY A 87 15.64 -0.02 6.41
C GLY A 87 15.42 1.48 6.57
N ASN A 88 16.41 2.21 7.08
CA ASN A 88 16.33 3.65 7.32
C ASN A 88 17.05 4.49 6.25
N LEU A 89 17.37 3.91 5.09
CA LEU A 89 17.92 4.67 3.97
C LEU A 89 16.81 5.48 3.28
N ILE A 90 17.19 6.62 2.71
CA ILE A 90 16.28 7.40 1.85
C ILE A 90 15.99 6.58 0.60
N ALA A 91 14.70 6.42 0.26
CA ALA A 91 14.29 5.74 -0.96
C ALA A 91 14.78 6.50 -2.19
N SER A 92 15.35 5.77 -3.14
CA SER A 92 15.75 6.32 -4.42
C SER A 92 14.55 6.47 -5.35
N ASP A 93 14.68 7.28 -6.40
CA ASP A 93 13.66 7.36 -7.46
C ASP A 93 13.41 5.99 -8.12
N GLN A 94 14.44 5.14 -8.16
CA GLN A 94 14.33 3.78 -8.68
C GLN A 94 13.50 2.89 -7.74
N ASP A 95 13.69 2.99 -6.42
CA ASP A 95 12.93 2.20 -5.45
C ASP A 95 11.43 2.50 -5.56
N ILE A 96 11.09 3.78 -5.71
CA ILE A 96 9.71 4.24 -5.87
C ILE A 96 9.13 3.73 -7.19
N LEU A 97 9.91 3.79 -8.27
CA LEU A 97 9.49 3.30 -9.59
C LEU A 97 9.27 1.79 -9.59
N ASP A 98 10.20 1.03 -8.99
CA ASP A 98 10.11 -0.42 -8.90
C ASP A 98 8.87 -0.82 -8.10
N ALA A 99 8.63 -0.20 -6.94
CA ALA A 99 7.41 -0.41 -6.16
C ALA A 99 6.13 -0.08 -6.94
N GLN A 100 6.13 0.97 -7.77
CA GLN A 100 4.96 1.31 -8.59
C GLN A 100 4.69 0.30 -9.70
N ILE A 101 5.75 -0.21 -10.34
CA ILE A 101 5.65 -1.24 -11.38
C ILE A 101 5.15 -2.54 -10.77
N ASP A 102 5.72 -2.91 -9.63
CA ASP A 102 5.35 -4.08 -8.84
C ASP A 102 3.89 -4.06 -8.40
N ASN A 103 3.44 -3.02 -7.67
CA ASN A 103 2.04 -2.85 -7.29
C ASN A 103 1.07 -2.88 -8.48
N TYR A 104 1.52 -2.43 -9.66
CA TYR A 104 0.74 -2.54 -10.88
C TYR A 104 0.66 -3.98 -11.36
N ALA A 105 1.78 -4.72 -11.40
CA ALA A 105 1.83 -6.14 -11.80
C ALA A 105 0.92 -7.02 -10.93
N ASP A 106 1.07 -6.90 -9.61
CA ASP A 106 0.23 -7.51 -8.58
C ASP A 106 -1.26 -7.39 -8.84
N ALA A 107 -1.69 -6.20 -9.25
CA ALA A 107 -3.08 -5.93 -9.51
C ALA A 107 -3.65 -6.80 -10.64
N PHE A 108 -2.80 -7.41 -11.48
CA PHE A 108 -3.19 -8.24 -12.62
C PHE A 108 -2.85 -9.73 -12.49
N ASP A 109 -1.69 -10.08 -11.92
CA ASP A 109 -1.25 -11.47 -11.82
C ASP A 109 -1.65 -12.16 -10.51
N TYR A 110 -2.03 -11.39 -9.50
CA TYR A 110 -2.48 -11.86 -8.19
C TYR A 110 -1.42 -12.62 -7.38
N ASP A 111 -0.14 -12.48 -7.72
CA ASP A 111 0.99 -13.04 -6.98
C ASP A 111 1.68 -11.88 -6.24
N PHE A 112 1.17 -11.52 -5.06
CA PHE A 112 1.59 -10.30 -4.36
C PHE A 112 2.89 -10.42 -3.60
N ASN A 113 3.41 -11.64 -3.47
CA ASN A 113 4.63 -11.94 -2.73
C ASN A 113 5.73 -12.55 -3.62
N ASP A 114 5.49 -12.59 -4.94
CA ASP A 114 6.39 -13.11 -5.97
C ASP A 114 6.89 -14.56 -5.71
N ASP A 115 6.07 -15.42 -5.09
CA ASP A 115 6.45 -16.80 -4.81
C ASP A 115 6.10 -17.78 -5.94
N GLY A 116 5.43 -17.30 -6.99
CA GLY A 116 4.98 -18.08 -8.13
C GLY A 116 3.63 -18.77 -7.93
N ASN A 117 2.91 -18.47 -6.85
CA ASN A 117 1.54 -18.91 -6.60
C ASN A 117 0.59 -17.71 -6.48
N LEU A 118 -0.68 -17.92 -6.82
CA LEU A 118 -1.70 -16.88 -6.67
C LEU A 118 -2.05 -16.68 -5.18
N ASP A 119 -1.92 -15.45 -4.70
CA ASP A 119 -2.41 -14.98 -3.40
C ASP A 119 -3.89 -14.61 -3.43
N PHE A 120 -4.43 -14.38 -4.63
CA PHE A 120 -5.83 -14.05 -4.85
C PHE A 120 -6.41 -14.74 -6.10
N GLY A 121 -7.67 -15.20 -6.00
CA GLY A 121 -8.35 -15.94 -7.07
C GLY A 121 -8.25 -17.46 -6.92
N PHE A 122 -9.38 -18.13 -7.13
CA PHE A 122 -9.52 -19.61 -7.07
C PHE A 122 -9.68 -20.19 -8.47
#